data_AF-A0A2U1MS25-F1
#
_entry.id   AF-A0A2U1MS25-F1
#
_cell.length_a   1.000
_cell.length_b   1.000
_cell.length_c   1.000
_cell.angle_alpha   90.00
_cell.angle_beta   90.00
_cell.angle_gamma   90.00
#
_symmetry.space_group_name_H-M   'P 1'
#
loop_
_entity.id
_entity.type
_entity.pdbx_description
1 polymer ?
#
loop_
_entity_poly.entity_id
_entity_poly.type
_entity_poly.pdbx_seq_one_letter_code
_entity_poly.pdbx_strand_id
1 'polypeptide(L)' 'MQIPHLRPTEYKRSRLSRSQRTVNHAYGGVLSAGAVRERIIMAFLAEEQRL' A
#
# COMPACT_ATOMS: atom_id res chain seq x y z
N MET A 1 3.82 10.79 -4.88
CA MET A 1 2.69 10.17 -5.62
C MET A 1 1.67 9.70 -4.61
N GLN A 2 0.58 10.46 -4.44
CA GLN A 2 -0.49 10.15 -3.49
C GLN A 2 -1.71 9.65 -4.28
N ILE A 3 -2.41 8.65 -3.77
CA ILE A 3 -3.68 8.23 -4.34
C ILE A 3 -4.71 9.32 -4.03
N PRO A 4 -5.42 9.86 -5.05
CA PRO A 4 -6.40 10.93 -4.83
C PRO A 4 -7.53 10.40 -3.95
N HIS A 5 -8.14 11.24 -3.10
CA HIS A 5 -9.31 10.87 -2.28
C HIS A 5 -10.59 11.31 -2.99
N LEU A 6 -11.33 10.36 -3.55
CA LEU A 6 -12.47 10.59 -4.43
C LEU A 6 -13.69 9.77 -3.97
N ARG A 7 -14.87 9.99 -4.58
CA ARG A 7 -16.02 9.11 -4.35
C ARG A 7 -15.73 7.71 -4.89
N PRO A 8 -16.24 6.63 -4.28
CA PRO A 8 -16.00 5.26 -4.76
C PRO A 8 -16.32 5.04 -6.24
N THR A 9 -17.35 5.72 -6.76
CA THR A 9 -17.75 5.65 -8.18
C THR A 9 -16.74 6.28 -9.14
N GLU A 10 -15.83 7.13 -8.65
CA GLU A 10 -14.82 7.82 -9.44
C GLU A 10 -13.55 6.98 -9.62
N TYR A 11 -13.31 6.00 -8.74
CA TYR A 11 -12.19 5.03 -8.86
C TYR A 11 -12.41 3.93 -9.91
N LYS A 12 -13.53 3.98 -10.64
CA LYS A 12 -13.84 3.02 -11.71
C LYS A 12 -12.72 3.02 -12.76
N ARG A 13 -12.42 1.81 -13.28
CA ARG A 13 -11.40 1.58 -14.32
C ARG A 13 -11.57 2.42 -15.58
N SER A 14 -12.80 2.83 -15.90
CA SER A 14 -13.10 3.68 -17.06
C SER A 14 -12.70 5.15 -16.87
N ARG A 15 -12.47 5.60 -15.62
CA ARG A 15 -12.11 6.98 -15.29
C ARG A 15 -10.66 7.13 -14.86
N LEU A 16 -10.12 6.16 -14.13
CA LEU A 16 -8.76 6.20 -13.61
C LEU A 16 -7.95 4.97 -14.03
N SER A 17 -6.72 5.22 -14.46
CA SER A 17 -5.75 4.18 -14.77
C SER A 17 -5.28 3.47 -13.49
N ARG A 18 -4.47 2.41 -13.64
CA ARG A 18 -3.92 1.70 -12.47
C ARG A 18 -2.93 2.56 -11.68
N SER A 19 -2.06 3.33 -12.36
CA SER A 19 -1.04 4.17 -11.69
C SER A 19 -1.63 5.28 -10.82
N GLN A 20 -2.88 5.68 -11.08
CA GLN A 20 -3.62 6.66 -10.28
C GLN A 20 -4.31 6.05 -9.06
N ARG A 21 -4.37 4.72 -8.95
CA ARG A 21 -5.13 4.00 -7.91
C ARG A 21 -4.26 3.10 -7.04
N THR A 22 -2.99 2.95 -7.39
CA THR A 22 -2.03 2.10 -6.67
C THR A 22 -0.64 2.70 -6.74
N VAL A 23 0.19 2.41 -5.75
CA VAL A 23 1.63 2.73 -5.76
C VAL A 23 2.42 1.43 -5.94
N ASN A 24 3.58 1.49 -6.60
CA ASN A 24 4.43 0.33 -6.89
C ASN A 24 5.24 -0.17 -5.68
N HIS A 25 4.64 -0.29 -4.50
CA HIS A 25 5.23 -0.97 -3.34
C HIS A 25 4.20 -1.92 -2.70
N ALA A 26 4.66 -2.83 -1.85
CA ALA A 26 3.79 -3.75 -1.12
C ALA A 26 2.73 -2.98 -0.31
N TYR A 27 1.47 -3.41 -0.36
CA TYR A 27 0.33 -2.70 0.25
C TYR A 27 0.11 -1.28 -0.27
N GLY A 28 0.59 -0.97 -1.48
CA GLY A 28 0.45 0.34 -2.10
C GLY A 28 -1.00 0.77 -2.24
N GLY A 29 -1.35 1.86 -1.55
CA GLY A 29 -2.71 2.41 -1.50
C GLY A 29 -3.60 1.87 -0.40
N VAL A 30 -3.06 1.01 0.46
CA VAL A 30 -3.72 0.52 1.67
C VAL A 30 -3.00 1.04 2.90
N LEU A 31 -1.67 0.93 2.93
CA LEU A 31 -0.84 1.34 4.05
C LEU A 31 0.08 2.49 3.66
N SER A 32 0.52 3.25 4.67
CA SER A 32 1.62 4.20 4.51
C SER A 32 2.95 3.47 4.39
N ALA A 33 3.93 4.10 3.74
CA ALA A 33 5.27 3.52 3.60
C ALA A 33 5.92 3.20 4.97
N GLY A 34 5.66 4.03 5.99
CA GLY A 34 6.12 3.80 7.35
C GLY A 34 5.53 2.53 7.96
N ALA A 35 4.21 2.33 7.84
CA ALA A 35 3.54 1.13 8.34
C ALA A 35 3.99 -0.14 7.61
N VAL A 36 4.26 -0.05 6.30
CA VAL A 36 4.82 -1.18 5.53
C VAL A 36 6.22 -1.54 6.03
N ARG A 37 7.07 -0.53 6.25
CA ARG A 37 8.42 -0.74 6.79
C ARG A 37 8.38 -1.38 8.18
N GLU A 38 7.52 -0.89 9.06
CA GLU A 38 7.34 -1.45 10.40
C GLU A 38 6.91 -2.92 10.35
N ARG A 39 5.90 -3.25 9.53
CA ARG A 39 5.47 -4.65 9.34
C ARG A 39 6.57 -5.56 8.83
N ILE A 40 7.38 -5.10 7.87
CA ILE A 40 8.50 -5.88 7.34
C ILE A 40 9.53 -6.15 8.44
N ILE A 41 9.91 -5.13 9.21
CA ILE A 41 10.88 -5.26 10.30
C ILE A 41 10.35 -6.17 11.40
N MET A 42 9.10 -5.97 11.82
CA MET A 42 8.48 -6.80 12.87
C MET A 42 8.34 -8.26 12.44
N ALA A 43 7.92 -8.52 11.21
CA ALA A 43 7.84 -9.88 10.67
C ALA A 43 9.22 -10.54 10.64
N PHE A 44 10.24 -9.82 10.16
CA PHE A 44 11.62 -10.30 10.14
C PHE A 44 12.10 -10.66 11.55
N LEU A 45 12.01 -9.74 12.52
CA LEU A 45 12.46 -9.97 13.89
C LEU A 45 11.72 -11.13 14.55
N ALA A 46 10.40 -11.25 14.35
CA ALA A 46 9.63 -12.35 14.92
C ALA A 46 10.10 -13.72 14.39
N GLU A 47 10.43 -13.81 13.11
CA GLU A 47 10.99 -15.02 12.51
C GLU A 47 12.42 -15.31 13.01
N GLU A 48 13.27 -14.28 13.13
CA GLU A 48 14.64 -14.45 13.64
C GLU A 48 14.68 -14.89 15.12
N GLN A 49 13.70 -14.49 15.94
CA GLN A 49 13.59 -14.94 17.34
C GLN A 49 13.05 -16.37 17.48
N ARG A 50 12.51 -16.96 16.41
CA ARG A 50 11.96 -18.33 16.40
C ARG A 50 13.03 -19.38 16.06
N LEU A 51 14.16 -18.95 15.50
CA LEU A 51 15.36 -19.76 15.23
C LEU A 51 16.22 -19.90 16.50
#